data_AF-A0A7J5JB03-F1
#
_entry.id   AF-A0A7J5JB03-F1
#
_cell.length_a   1.000
_cell.length_b   1.000
_cell.length_c   1.000
_cell.angle_alpha   90.00
_cell.angle_beta   90.00
_cell.angle_gamma   90.00
#
_symmetry.space_group_name_H-M   'P 1'
#
loop_
_entity.id
_entity.type
_entity.pdbx_description
1 polymer ?
#
loop_
_entity_poly.entity_id
_entity_poly.type
_entity_poly.pdbx_seq_one_letter_code
_entity_poly.pdbx_strand_id
1 'polypeptide(L)'
;YTPAGRCIQKPYESIEKYNEDLIDRYNKGEMMSEDSIHFPDSLKFKTHRLARTVYGGGGIMPDYFVPIDTTLYTKYHRQLRDKGALMKAHFHFIDAHRKEWLGKYKTFNEFYKRFEVTPDMLAQLVATGKEMGVEYNEEEYQKALPLLRLQMKALIARDLWDMNEYYHVINDANESIRKALELLEQPDFEGLLLKKR
;
A
#
# COMPACT_ATOMS: atom_id res chain seq x y z
N TYR A 1 22.22 10.51 10.03
CA TYR A 1 22.17 10.07 11.44
C TYR A 1 21.01 10.76 12.15
N THR A 2 20.37 10.10 13.12
CA THR A 2 19.37 10.76 14.00
C THR A 2 20.09 11.61 15.09
N PRO A 3 19.38 12.47 15.83
CA PRO A 3 19.97 13.23 16.95
C PRO A 3 20.67 12.35 18.00
N ALA A 4 20.25 11.09 18.15
CA ALA A 4 20.86 10.09 19.03
C ALA A 4 22.12 9.41 18.45
N GLY A 5 22.67 9.89 17.34
CA GLY A 5 23.84 9.28 16.70
C GLY A 5 23.54 7.94 16.02
N ARG A 6 22.26 7.55 15.91
CA ARG A 6 21.83 6.34 15.19
C ARG A 6 21.90 6.52 13.69
N CYS A 7 22.61 5.66 12.96
CA CYS A 7 22.53 5.60 11.50
C CYS A 7 21.25 4.86 11.08
N ILE A 8 20.42 5.50 10.28
CA ILE A 8 19.21 4.89 9.69
C ILE A 8 19.45 4.32 8.30
N GLN A 9 20.51 4.77 7.63
CA GLN A 9 20.85 4.30 6.29
C GLN A 9 21.40 2.89 6.41
N LYS A 10 20.79 1.95 5.67
CA LYS A 10 21.35 0.60 5.56
C LYS A 10 22.68 0.65 4.81
N PRO A 11 23.65 -0.23 5.13
CA PRO A 11 24.92 -0.29 4.42
C PRO A 11 24.70 -0.39 2.91
N TYR A 12 25.40 0.45 2.15
CA TYR A 12 25.37 0.44 0.70
C TYR A 12 26.73 -0.02 0.20
N GLU A 13 26.87 -1.32 -0.09
CA GLU A 13 28.08 -1.91 -0.67
C GLU A 13 27.97 -2.01 -2.19
N SER A 14 26.88 -2.60 -2.67
CA SER A 14 26.49 -2.64 -4.08
C SER A 14 24.96 -2.65 -4.18
N ILE A 15 24.44 -2.39 -5.38
CA ILE A 15 22.99 -2.40 -5.60
C ILE A 15 22.40 -3.80 -5.44
N GLU A 16 23.15 -4.84 -5.82
CA GLU A 16 22.76 -6.24 -5.67
C GLU A 16 22.59 -6.59 -4.20
N LYS A 17 23.61 -6.37 -3.38
CA LYS A 17 23.54 -6.62 -1.93
C LYS A 17 22.47 -5.79 -1.24
N TYR A 18 22.30 -4.54 -1.67
CA TYR A 18 21.26 -3.66 -1.14
C TYR A 18 19.85 -4.23 -1.43
N ASN A 19 19.64 -4.86 -2.58
CA ASN A 19 18.36 -5.46 -2.96
C ASN A 19 18.16 -6.85 -2.34
N GLU A 20 19.21 -7.66 -2.25
CA GLU A 20 19.20 -8.98 -1.62
C GLU A 20 18.74 -8.93 -0.17
N ASP A 21 19.15 -7.92 0.59
CA ASP A 21 18.69 -7.69 1.98
C ASP A 21 17.16 -7.69 2.10
N LEU A 22 16.43 -7.09 1.16
CA LEU A 22 14.95 -7.10 1.20
C LEU A 22 14.37 -8.50 0.98
N ILE A 23 14.99 -9.27 0.09
CA ILE A 23 14.60 -10.65 -0.21
C ILE A 23 14.89 -11.55 1.00
N ASP A 24 16.06 -11.38 1.62
CA ASP A 24 16.46 -12.14 2.81
C ASP A 24 15.52 -11.90 3.98
N ARG A 25 15.15 -10.63 4.24
CA ARG A 25 14.19 -10.28 5.30
C ARG A 25 12.82 -10.89 5.05
N TYR A 26 12.36 -10.86 3.80
CA TYR A 26 11.12 -11.54 3.40
C TYR A 26 11.22 -13.06 3.65
N ASN A 27 12.30 -13.70 3.22
CA ASN A 27 12.51 -15.15 3.37
C ASN A 27 12.64 -15.58 4.83
N LYS A 28 13.15 -14.72 5.72
CA LYS A 28 13.21 -14.94 7.17
C LYS A 28 11.88 -14.70 7.88
N GLY A 29 10.86 -14.20 7.17
CA GLY A 29 9.55 -13.90 7.72
C GLY A 29 9.45 -12.58 8.47
N GLU A 30 10.48 -11.71 8.42
CA GLU A 30 10.49 -10.42 9.11
C GLU A 30 9.39 -9.46 8.64
N MET A 31 8.81 -9.70 7.46
CA MET A 31 7.68 -8.92 6.93
C MET A 31 6.32 -9.52 7.33
N MET A 32 6.30 -10.72 7.89
CA MET A 32 5.10 -11.50 8.22
C MET A 32 4.90 -11.67 9.73
N SER A 33 5.98 -11.73 10.51
CA SER A 33 5.95 -11.94 11.95
C SER A 33 6.94 -11.03 12.68
N GLU A 34 6.50 -10.42 13.78
CA GLU A 34 7.34 -9.61 14.67
C GLU A 34 8.44 -10.46 15.31
N ASP A 35 8.12 -11.70 15.68
CA ASP A 35 9.07 -12.63 16.33
C ASP A 35 10.23 -13.05 15.43
N SER A 36 10.12 -12.85 14.12
CA SER A 36 11.20 -13.11 13.16
C SER A 36 12.26 -12.02 13.16
N ILE A 37 12.01 -10.86 13.78
CA ILE A 37 12.86 -9.68 13.69
C ILE A 37 13.91 -9.71 14.81
N HIS A 38 15.16 -9.90 14.43
CA HIS A 38 16.29 -9.99 15.37
C HIS A 38 17.32 -8.90 15.08
N PHE A 39 17.58 -8.04 16.07
CA PHE A 39 18.63 -7.03 15.98
C PHE A 39 19.82 -7.39 16.89
N PRO A 40 21.06 -7.28 16.41
CA PRO A 40 22.23 -7.42 17.26
C PRO A 40 22.31 -6.29 18.29
N ASP A 41 22.85 -6.60 19.48
CA ASP A 41 23.00 -5.62 20.58
C ASP A 41 23.84 -4.40 20.20
N SER A 42 24.80 -4.57 19.29
CA SER A 42 25.63 -3.48 18.77
C SER A 42 24.85 -2.38 18.05
N LEU A 43 23.60 -2.65 17.65
CA LEU A 43 22.73 -1.70 16.98
C LEU A 43 21.72 -1.04 17.93
N LYS A 44 21.76 -1.31 19.24
CA LYS A 44 20.87 -0.67 20.22
C LYS A 44 21.33 0.76 20.53
N PHE A 45 20.41 1.70 20.39
CA PHE A 45 20.55 3.11 20.79
C PHE A 45 19.43 3.49 21.76
N LYS A 46 19.61 4.63 22.43
CA LYS A 46 18.60 5.23 23.29
C LYS A 46 18.18 6.59 22.76
N THR A 47 16.87 6.86 22.75
CA THR A 47 16.38 8.21 22.42
C THR A 47 16.70 9.18 23.57
N HIS A 48 17.04 10.42 23.26
CA HIS A 48 17.52 11.39 24.27
C HIS A 48 16.49 11.77 25.32
N ARG A 49 15.22 11.91 24.94
CA ARG A 49 14.17 12.40 25.86
C ARG A 49 13.48 11.26 26.63
N LEU A 50 13.08 10.20 25.93
CA LEU A 50 12.28 9.12 26.50
C LEU A 50 13.13 7.88 26.87
N ALA A 51 14.43 7.89 26.57
CA ALA A 51 15.34 6.76 26.81
C ALA A 51 14.82 5.42 26.24
N ARG A 52 14.05 5.47 25.15
CA ARG A 52 13.50 4.30 24.46
C ARG A 52 14.60 3.55 23.74
N THR A 53 14.53 2.22 23.73
CA THR A 53 15.41 1.40 22.90
C THR A 53 14.99 1.54 21.45
N VAL A 54 15.95 1.85 20.58
CA VAL A 54 15.74 1.88 19.13
C VAL A 54 16.93 1.26 18.44
N TYR A 55 16.72 0.70 17.25
CA TYR A 55 17.75 -0.04 16.53
C TYR A 55 18.24 0.73 15.29
N GLY A 56 19.55 0.72 15.05
CA GLY A 56 20.17 1.28 13.85
C GLY A 56 20.41 0.22 12.76
N GLY A 57 21.07 0.63 11.66
CA GLY A 57 21.68 -0.30 10.70
C GLY A 57 20.79 -0.82 9.56
N GLY A 58 19.56 -0.33 9.40
CA GLY A 58 18.67 -0.92 8.39
C GLY A 58 17.36 -0.19 8.10
N GLY A 59 17.23 1.07 8.51
CA GLY A 59 15.98 1.83 8.48
C GLY A 59 15.43 2.12 9.88
N ILE A 60 14.17 2.55 9.92
CA ILE A 60 13.44 2.78 11.18
C ILE A 60 12.50 1.59 11.40
N MET A 61 12.78 0.79 12.44
CA MET A 61 11.84 -0.22 12.91
C MET A 61 10.61 0.47 13.49
N PRO A 62 9.38 0.19 13.00
CA PRO A 62 8.18 0.75 13.57
C PRO A 62 7.90 0.20 14.96
N ASP A 63 7.27 1.01 15.81
CA ASP A 63 6.82 0.57 17.13
C ASP A 63 5.68 -0.44 17.05
N TYR A 64 4.88 -0.39 15.98
CA TYR A 64 3.79 -1.32 15.74
C TYR A 64 4.08 -2.10 14.48
N PHE A 65 4.19 -3.42 14.65
CA PHE A 65 4.33 -4.33 13.53
C PHE A 65 3.00 -4.44 12.78
N VAL A 66 3.06 -4.28 11.45
CA VAL A 66 1.93 -4.51 10.55
C VAL A 66 2.42 -5.51 9.50
N PRO A 67 1.91 -6.75 9.49
CA PRO A 67 2.34 -7.76 8.55
C PRO A 67 1.96 -7.37 7.12
N ILE A 68 2.79 -7.77 6.15
CA ILE A 68 2.44 -7.61 4.74
C ILE A 68 1.34 -8.60 4.36
N ASP A 69 0.21 -8.10 3.86
CA ASP A 69 -0.82 -8.93 3.25
C ASP A 69 -0.64 -8.91 1.72
N THR A 70 -0.32 -10.08 1.16
CA THR A 70 -0.15 -10.26 -0.28
C THR A 70 -1.28 -11.07 -0.93
N THR A 71 -2.30 -11.44 -0.16
CA THR A 71 -3.37 -12.36 -0.59
C THR A 71 -4.15 -11.86 -1.80
N LEU A 72 -4.32 -10.54 -1.93
CA LEU A 72 -5.05 -9.90 -3.03
C LEU A 72 -4.23 -9.78 -4.32
N TYR A 73 -2.91 -9.99 -4.27
CA TYR A 73 -2.01 -9.91 -5.42
C TYR A 73 -1.88 -11.27 -6.10
N THR A 74 -2.97 -11.72 -6.72
CA THR A 74 -2.99 -12.99 -7.47
C THR A 74 -2.14 -12.90 -8.74
N LYS A 75 -1.83 -14.04 -9.37
CA LYS A 75 -1.10 -14.04 -10.65
C LYS A 75 -1.89 -13.29 -11.72
N TYR A 76 -3.20 -13.50 -11.78
CA TYR A 76 -4.12 -12.79 -12.67
C TYR A 76 -4.07 -11.28 -12.46
N HIS A 77 -4.14 -10.80 -11.21
CA HIS A 77 -3.98 -9.38 -10.88
C HIS A 77 -2.66 -8.81 -11.40
N ARG A 78 -1.54 -9.50 -11.13
CA ARG A 78 -0.22 -9.07 -11.60
C ARG A 78 -0.15 -9.01 -13.11
N GLN A 79 -0.70 -9.99 -13.82
CA GLN A 79 -0.74 -9.97 -15.29
C GLN A 79 -1.56 -8.80 -15.84
N LEU A 80 -2.73 -8.51 -15.27
CA LEU A 80 -3.52 -7.33 -15.64
C LEU A 80 -2.74 -6.03 -15.44
N ARG A 81 -2.02 -5.91 -14.32
CA ARG A 81 -1.16 -4.75 -14.02
C ARG A 81 0.00 -4.64 -15.02
N ASP A 82 0.76 -5.72 -15.20
CA ASP A 82 2.01 -5.73 -15.98
C ASP A 82 1.74 -5.50 -17.48
N LYS A 83 0.59 -5.98 -17.97
CA LYS A 83 0.13 -5.68 -19.33
C LYS A 83 -0.47 -4.29 -19.46
N GLY A 84 -0.75 -3.58 -18.36
CA GLY A 84 -1.39 -2.27 -18.38
C GLY A 84 -2.89 -2.30 -18.66
N ALA A 85 -3.56 -3.46 -18.50
CA ALA A 85 -4.99 -3.62 -18.78
C ALA A 85 -5.86 -2.71 -17.90
N LEU A 86 -5.51 -2.56 -16.62
CA LEU A 86 -6.20 -1.64 -15.71
C LEU A 86 -6.09 -0.19 -16.18
N MET A 87 -4.91 0.20 -16.67
CA MET A 87 -4.67 1.53 -17.21
C MET A 87 -5.42 1.75 -18.52
N LYS A 88 -5.45 0.77 -19.43
CA LYS A 88 -6.23 0.88 -20.67
C LYS A 88 -7.74 0.97 -20.38
N ALA A 89 -8.26 0.17 -19.45
CA ALA A 89 -9.67 0.16 -19.09
C ALA A 89 -10.13 1.47 -18.42
N HIS A 90 -9.39 2.01 -17.44
CA HIS A 90 -9.83 3.26 -16.78
C HIS A 90 -9.86 4.45 -17.74
N PHE A 91 -8.90 4.55 -18.69
CA PHE A 91 -8.91 5.63 -19.69
C PHE A 91 -10.16 5.58 -20.55
N HIS A 92 -10.59 4.39 -20.97
CA HIS A 92 -11.82 4.23 -21.73
C HIS A 92 -13.04 4.76 -20.96
N PHE A 93 -13.14 4.48 -19.65
CA PHE A 93 -14.26 5.02 -18.86
C PHE A 93 -14.17 6.52 -18.63
N ILE A 94 -12.98 7.05 -18.41
CA ILE A 94 -12.78 8.49 -18.25
C ILE A 94 -13.16 9.23 -19.54
N ASP A 95 -12.73 8.74 -20.70
CA ASP A 95 -13.09 9.35 -21.98
C ASP A 95 -14.60 9.34 -22.22
N ALA A 96 -15.28 8.23 -21.87
CA ALA A 96 -16.71 8.08 -22.05
C ALA A 96 -17.56 8.87 -21.03
N HIS A 97 -17.15 8.92 -19.76
CA HIS A 97 -18.01 9.34 -18.65
C HIS A 97 -17.53 10.58 -17.88
N ARG A 98 -16.35 11.16 -18.17
CA ARG A 98 -15.80 12.29 -17.39
C ARG A 98 -16.81 13.42 -17.17
N LYS A 99 -17.49 13.89 -18.21
CA LYS A 99 -18.48 14.98 -18.11
C LYS A 99 -19.68 14.59 -17.24
N GLU A 100 -20.16 13.36 -17.40
CA GLU A 100 -21.28 12.81 -16.61
C GLU A 100 -20.90 12.75 -15.12
N TRP A 101 -19.73 12.20 -14.80
CA TRP A 101 -19.29 12.03 -13.43
C TRP A 101 -18.95 13.35 -12.73
N LEU A 102 -18.32 14.32 -13.40
CA LEU A 102 -18.16 15.69 -12.87
C LEU A 102 -19.52 16.40 -12.72
N GLY A 103 -20.48 16.06 -13.58
CA GLY A 103 -21.87 16.50 -13.46
C GLY A 103 -22.55 15.97 -12.20
N LYS A 104 -22.38 14.68 -11.92
CA LYS A 104 -23.04 13.92 -10.86
C LYS A 104 -22.39 14.08 -9.48
N TYR A 105 -21.07 14.13 -9.41
CA TYR A 105 -20.29 14.26 -8.17
C TYR A 105 -19.60 15.63 -8.16
N LYS A 106 -20.18 16.57 -7.42
CA LYS A 106 -19.69 17.97 -7.40
C LYS A 106 -18.43 18.14 -6.56
N THR A 107 -18.21 17.23 -5.63
CA THR A 107 -17.02 17.20 -4.77
C THR A 107 -16.40 15.81 -4.79
N PHE A 108 -15.10 15.75 -4.52
CA PHE A 108 -14.43 14.48 -4.32
C PHE A 108 -15.09 13.65 -3.21
N ASN A 109 -15.50 14.27 -2.10
CA ASN A 109 -16.14 13.54 -0.98
C ASN A 109 -17.46 12.87 -1.39
N GLU A 110 -18.25 13.49 -2.28
CA GLU A 110 -19.45 12.87 -2.85
C GLU A 110 -19.10 11.64 -3.71
N PHE A 111 -18.08 11.76 -4.56
CA PHE A 111 -17.56 10.64 -5.35
C PHE A 111 -17.03 9.53 -4.45
N TYR A 112 -16.18 9.87 -3.48
CA TYR A 112 -15.56 8.94 -2.56
C TYR A 112 -16.60 8.10 -1.82
N LYS A 113 -17.70 8.72 -1.36
CA LYS A 113 -18.76 8.03 -0.63
C LYS A 113 -19.76 7.27 -1.53
N ARG A 114 -20.00 7.72 -2.76
CA ARG A 114 -21.14 7.25 -3.57
C ARG A 114 -20.76 6.56 -4.88
N PHE A 115 -19.54 6.75 -5.37
CA PHE A 115 -19.09 6.08 -6.57
C PHE A 115 -18.71 4.63 -6.27
N GLU A 116 -19.29 3.73 -7.06
CA GLU A 116 -18.99 2.30 -7.04
C GLU A 116 -18.59 1.84 -8.44
N VAL A 117 -17.56 0.99 -8.50
CA VAL A 117 -17.14 0.35 -9.74
C VAL A 117 -18.17 -0.72 -10.10
N THR A 118 -18.83 -0.55 -11.24
CA THR A 118 -19.94 -1.41 -11.64
C THR A 118 -19.45 -2.77 -12.16
N PRO A 119 -20.32 -3.80 -12.18
CA PRO A 119 -20.02 -5.07 -12.84
C PRO A 119 -19.60 -4.91 -14.31
N ASP A 120 -20.23 -3.98 -15.04
CA ASP A 120 -19.89 -3.73 -16.45
C ASP A 120 -18.46 -3.18 -16.61
N MET A 121 -18.04 -2.29 -15.72
CA MET A 121 -16.67 -1.78 -15.72
C MET A 121 -15.65 -2.90 -15.50
N LEU A 122 -15.98 -3.86 -14.63
CA LEU A 122 -15.14 -5.03 -14.35
C LEU A 122 -15.14 -6.01 -15.52
N ALA A 123 -16.29 -6.25 -16.15
CA ALA A 123 -16.38 -7.09 -17.35
C ALA A 123 -15.54 -6.50 -18.50
N GLN A 124 -15.58 -5.18 -18.68
CA GLN A 124 -14.75 -4.50 -19.66
C GLN A 124 -13.25 -4.55 -19.31
N LEU A 125 -12.88 -4.51 -18.02
CA LEU A 125 -11.50 -4.75 -17.60
C LEU A 125 -11.05 -6.17 -17.96
N VAL A 126 -11.88 -7.18 -17.71
CA VAL A 126 -11.59 -8.58 -18.06
C VAL A 126 -11.44 -8.73 -19.58
N ALA A 127 -12.34 -8.13 -20.37
CA ALA A 127 -12.26 -8.10 -21.82
C ALA A 127 -10.96 -7.43 -22.31
N THR A 128 -10.62 -6.27 -21.75
CA THR A 128 -9.38 -5.55 -22.03
C THR A 128 -8.15 -6.40 -21.71
N GLY A 129 -8.17 -7.10 -20.56
CA GLY A 129 -7.11 -8.03 -20.19
C GLY A 129 -6.94 -9.16 -21.22
N LYS A 130 -8.05 -9.77 -21.65
CA LYS A 130 -8.06 -10.83 -22.65
C LYS A 130 -7.49 -10.37 -23.99
N GLU A 131 -7.87 -9.17 -24.47
CA GLU A 131 -7.29 -8.56 -25.67
C GLU A 131 -5.77 -8.37 -25.57
N MET A 132 -5.27 -8.08 -24.37
CA MET A 132 -3.85 -7.87 -24.09
C MET A 132 -3.10 -9.18 -23.77
N GLY A 133 -3.75 -10.32 -23.97
CA GLY A 133 -3.17 -11.65 -23.79
C GLY A 133 -3.09 -12.10 -22.33
N VAL A 134 -3.92 -11.54 -21.44
CA VAL A 134 -4.08 -12.05 -20.07
C VAL A 134 -5.10 -13.19 -20.08
N GLU A 135 -4.69 -14.36 -19.60
CA GLU A 135 -5.58 -15.50 -19.45
C GLU A 135 -6.49 -15.31 -18.25
N TYR A 136 -7.81 -15.44 -18.46
CA TYR A 136 -8.78 -15.29 -17.38
C TYR A 136 -8.70 -16.46 -16.40
N ASN A 137 -8.70 -16.15 -15.10
CA ASN A 137 -8.80 -17.13 -14.03
C ASN A 137 -9.83 -16.65 -13.01
N GLU A 138 -10.95 -17.39 -12.88
CA GLU A 138 -12.07 -17.02 -12.02
C GLU A 138 -11.68 -16.95 -10.54
N GLU A 139 -10.99 -17.96 -10.03
CA GLU A 139 -10.63 -18.02 -8.61
C GLU A 139 -9.70 -16.87 -8.22
N GLU A 140 -8.67 -16.62 -9.03
CA GLU A 140 -7.73 -15.54 -8.82
C GLU A 140 -8.35 -14.16 -9.04
N TYR A 141 -9.31 -14.05 -9.96
CA TYR A 141 -10.10 -12.84 -10.16
C TYR A 141 -10.95 -12.53 -8.94
N GLN A 142 -11.72 -13.50 -8.42
CA GLN A 142 -12.57 -13.28 -7.24
C GLN A 142 -11.73 -12.90 -6.01
N LYS A 143 -10.56 -13.51 -5.83
CA LYS A 143 -9.61 -13.12 -4.77
C LYS A 143 -9.10 -11.69 -4.93
N ALA A 144 -8.74 -11.28 -6.15
CA ALA A 144 -8.22 -9.94 -6.43
C ALA A 144 -9.31 -8.87 -6.56
N LEU A 145 -10.58 -9.25 -6.63
CA LEU A 145 -11.70 -8.38 -6.97
C LEU A 145 -11.83 -7.13 -6.08
N PRO A 146 -11.67 -7.21 -4.74
CA PRO A 146 -11.69 -6.01 -3.89
C PRO A 146 -10.59 -5.01 -4.29
N LEU A 147 -9.38 -5.50 -4.58
CA LEU A 147 -8.25 -4.68 -4.98
C LEU A 147 -8.47 -4.06 -6.38
N LEU A 148 -8.99 -4.84 -7.34
CA LEU A 148 -9.28 -4.34 -8.69
C LEU A 148 -10.33 -3.21 -8.67
N ARG A 149 -11.39 -3.35 -7.86
CA ARG A 149 -12.39 -2.29 -7.65
C ARG A 149 -11.75 -1.04 -7.04
N LEU A 150 -10.95 -1.21 -5.99
CA LEU A 150 -10.30 -0.09 -5.33
C LEU A 150 -9.36 0.66 -6.27
N GLN A 151 -8.52 -0.06 -7.01
CA GLN A 151 -7.58 0.54 -7.95
C GLN A 151 -8.30 1.25 -9.10
N MET A 152 -9.37 0.67 -9.64
CA MET A 152 -10.18 1.32 -10.67
C MET A 152 -10.82 2.62 -10.15
N LYS A 153 -11.40 2.59 -8.94
CA LYS A 153 -11.97 3.79 -8.30
C LYS A 153 -10.91 4.86 -8.05
N ALA A 154 -9.73 4.48 -7.58
CA ALA A 154 -8.63 5.39 -7.32
C ALA A 154 -8.12 6.05 -8.61
N LEU A 155 -7.93 5.27 -9.68
CA LEU A 155 -7.53 5.80 -10.99
C LEU A 155 -8.57 6.78 -11.54
N ILE A 156 -9.86 6.48 -11.40
CA ILE A 156 -10.92 7.40 -11.81
C ILE A 156 -10.89 8.67 -10.96
N ALA A 157 -10.69 8.56 -9.64
CA ALA A 157 -10.57 9.71 -8.75
C ALA A 157 -9.41 10.63 -9.18
N ARG A 158 -8.26 10.04 -9.53
CA ARG A 158 -7.09 10.75 -10.05
C ARG A 158 -7.44 11.62 -11.26
N ASP A 159 -8.11 11.01 -12.22
CA ASP A 159 -8.36 11.64 -13.51
C ASP A 159 -9.50 12.67 -13.45
N LEU A 160 -10.42 12.54 -12.48
CA LEU A 160 -11.47 13.52 -12.22
C LEU A 160 -10.99 14.72 -11.37
N TRP A 161 -10.07 14.50 -10.42
CA TRP A 161 -9.53 15.53 -9.51
C TRP A 161 -8.01 15.61 -9.60
N ASP A 162 -7.27 14.84 -8.78
CA ASP A 162 -5.81 14.81 -8.80
C ASP A 162 -5.24 13.58 -8.05
N MET A 163 -3.92 13.47 -8.00
CA MET A 163 -3.17 12.45 -7.28
C MET A 163 -3.49 12.37 -5.78
N ASN A 164 -3.89 13.48 -5.14
CA ASN A 164 -4.26 13.45 -3.72
C ASN A 164 -5.49 12.56 -3.50
N GLU A 165 -6.48 12.67 -4.37
CA GLU A 165 -7.72 11.89 -4.36
C GLU A 165 -7.46 10.42 -4.70
N TYR A 166 -6.51 10.15 -5.61
CA TYR A 166 -6.02 8.79 -5.84
C TYR A 166 -5.51 8.15 -4.55
N TYR A 167 -4.62 8.85 -3.84
CA TYR A 167 -4.04 8.33 -2.61
C TYR A 167 -5.07 8.22 -1.48
N HIS A 168 -6.03 9.15 -1.42
CA HIS A 168 -7.13 9.05 -0.48
C HIS A 168 -7.92 7.75 -0.67
N VAL A 169 -8.22 7.36 -1.91
CA VAL A 169 -8.93 6.11 -2.20
C VAL A 169 -8.03 4.89 -1.98
N ILE A 170 -6.85 4.82 -2.62
CA ILE A 170 -6.06 3.58 -2.62
C ILE A 170 -5.56 3.19 -1.21
N ASN A 171 -5.38 4.18 -0.34
CA ASN A 171 -4.95 3.97 1.03
C ASN A 171 -6.06 3.39 1.91
N ASP A 172 -7.30 3.34 1.45
CA ASP A 172 -8.40 2.68 2.15
C ASP A 172 -8.08 1.24 2.47
N ALA A 173 -7.27 0.53 1.67
CA ALA A 173 -6.86 -0.86 1.94
C ALA A 173 -5.43 -1.00 2.49
N ASN A 174 -4.77 0.12 2.83
CA ASN A 174 -3.41 0.07 3.38
C ASN A 174 -3.48 -0.11 4.90
N GLU A 175 -3.21 -1.33 5.36
CA GLU A 175 -3.24 -1.68 6.79
C GLU A 175 -2.29 -0.82 7.64
N SER A 176 -1.13 -0.43 7.10
CA SER A 176 -0.19 0.44 7.81
C SER A 176 -0.76 1.85 8.01
N ILE A 177 -1.49 2.39 7.02
CA ILE A 177 -2.14 3.70 7.15
C ILE A 177 -3.35 3.61 8.08
N ARG A 178 -4.18 2.57 7.96
CA ARG A 178 -5.27 2.31 8.91
C ARG A 178 -4.75 2.25 10.34
N LYS A 179 -3.66 1.50 10.55
CA LYS A 179 -3.05 1.38 11.87
C LYS A 179 -2.49 2.71 12.36
N ALA A 180 -1.86 3.50 11.50
CA ALA A 180 -1.37 4.82 11.86
C ALA A 180 -2.51 5.75 12.30
N LEU A 181 -3.61 5.81 11.55
CA LEU A 181 -4.79 6.61 11.90
C LEU A 181 -5.41 6.14 13.22
N GLU A 182 -5.61 4.84 13.39
CA GLU A 182 -6.11 4.25 14.64
C GLU A 182 -5.27 4.69 15.85
N LEU A 183 -3.94 4.67 15.72
CA LEU A 183 -3.03 5.07 16.80
C LEU A 183 -3.07 6.58 17.06
N LEU A 184 -3.10 7.40 16.01
CA LEU A 184 -3.13 8.87 16.12
C LEU A 184 -4.44 9.39 16.74
N GLU A 185 -5.54 8.68 16.54
CA GLU A 185 -6.85 9.02 17.09
C GLU A 185 -7.03 8.58 18.55
N GLN A 186 -6.06 7.86 19.14
CA GLN A 186 -6.16 7.46 20.55
C GLN A 186 -6.03 8.68 21.48
N PRO A 187 -6.90 8.81 22.50
CA PRO A 187 -6.85 9.93 23.45
C PRO A 187 -5.51 10.09 24.19
N ASP A 188 -4.79 8.98 24.38
CA ASP A 188 -3.49 8.91 25.10
C ASP A 188 -2.34 8.54 24.14
N PHE A 189 -2.25 9.20 22.98
CA PHE A 189 -1.17 8.95 22.01
C PHE A 189 0.22 9.08 22.64
N GLU A 190 0.45 10.11 23.46
CA GLU A 190 1.73 10.31 24.15
C GLU A 190 2.05 9.16 25.13
N GLY A 191 1.04 8.64 25.83
CA GLY A 191 1.21 7.47 26.69
C GLY A 191 1.56 6.20 25.92
N LEU A 192 1.11 6.05 24.67
CA LEU A 192 1.55 4.94 23.82
C LEU A 192 3.06 4.98 23.55
N LEU A 193 3.62 6.19 23.37
CA LEU A 193 5.05 6.37 23.14
C LEU A 193 5.89 5.95 24.35
N LEU A 194 5.34 6.02 25.56
CA LEU A 194 6.02 5.66 26.81
C LEU A 194 5.92 4.16 27.15
N LYS A 195 4.86 3.48 26.68
CA LYS A 195 4.56 2.09 27.05
C LYS A 195 5.34 1.05 26.22
N LYS A 196 5.77 1.37 24.99
CA LYS A 196 6.56 0.45 24.15
C LYS A 196 8.08 0.58 24.40
N ARG A 197 8.71 -0.55 24.68
CA ARG A 197 10.11 -0.73 25.09
C ARG A 197 11.03 -1.08 23.94
#